data_AF-A0A420YQV3-F1
#
_entry.id   AF-A0A420YQV3-F1
#
_cell.length_a   1.000
_cell.length_b   1.000
_cell.length_c   1.000
_cell.angle_alpha   90.00
_cell.angle_beta   90.00
_cell.angle_gamma   90.00
#
_symmetry.space_group_name_H-M   'P 1'
#
loop_
_entity.id
_entity.type
_entity.pdbx_description
1 polymer ?
#
loop_
_entity_poly.entity_id
_entity_poly.type
_entity_poly.pdbx_seq_one_letter_code
_entity_poly.pdbx_strand_id
1 'polypeptide(L)'
;MSEERYNYYELQSNGNIVWCSVLYQSTYESNLHIQGNLFLTKEEAERERDRRSLLNCIDRFRYKCQGDWKPDWTRWSQFKYCIYWNGEVLLAVPCELNFEFNIFGYFKNHEDCLAAIGEFGDEIKRLYIEELKK
;
A
#
# COMPACT_ATOMS: atom_id res chain seq x y z
N MET A 1 25.85 -33.41 0.19
CA MET A 1 25.19 -32.20 -0.35
C MET A 1 24.64 -31.48 0.86
N SER A 2 25.30 -30.43 1.36
CA SER A 2 24.76 -29.63 2.46
C SER A 2 23.54 -28.89 1.95
N GLU A 3 22.40 -29.04 2.63
CA GLU A 3 21.20 -28.27 2.34
C GLU A 3 21.50 -26.77 2.51
N GLU A 4 21.43 -26.00 1.43
CA GLU A 4 21.68 -24.56 1.45
C GLU A 4 20.48 -23.86 2.10
N ARG A 5 20.74 -23.23 3.25
CA ARG A 5 19.74 -22.47 4.00
C ARG A 5 19.94 -20.99 3.77
N TYR A 6 18.85 -20.30 3.49
CA TYR A 6 18.82 -18.85 3.32
C TYR A 6 18.10 -18.22 4.51
N ASN A 7 18.59 -17.09 4.99
CA ASN A 7 18.00 -16.41 6.14
C ASN A 7 17.18 -15.22 5.65
N TYR A 8 15.93 -15.12 6.12
CA TYR A 8 14.99 -14.05 5.78
C TYR A 8 14.23 -13.56 7.02
N TYR A 9 13.57 -12.43 6.84
CA TYR A 9 12.52 -11.93 7.70
C TYR A 9 11.16 -12.23 7.06
N GLU A 10 10.32 -13.01 7.74
CA GLU A 10 8.96 -13.33 7.30
C GLU A 10 7.96 -12.34 7.91
N LEU A 11 7.17 -11.69 7.05
CA LEU A 11 6.00 -10.89 7.45
C LEU A 11 4.75 -11.76 7.51
N GLN A 12 4.28 -12.02 8.72
CA GLN A 12 3.10 -12.84 8.99
C GLN A 12 1.80 -12.04 8.80
N SER A 13 0.68 -12.77 8.65
CA SER A 13 -0.65 -12.18 8.40
C SER A 13 -1.15 -11.25 9.50
N ASN A 14 -0.66 -11.39 10.73
CA ASN A 14 -0.98 -10.51 11.85
C ASN A 14 -0.04 -9.29 11.96
N GLY A 15 0.89 -9.13 11.01
CA GLY A 15 1.88 -8.04 11.00
C GLY A 15 3.16 -8.33 11.79
N ASN A 16 3.31 -9.51 12.39
CA ASN A 16 4.55 -9.90 13.05
C ASN A 16 5.66 -10.14 12.02
N ILE A 17 6.89 -9.81 12.42
CA ILE A 17 8.09 -10.06 11.63
C ILE A 17 8.95 -11.05 12.40
N VAL A 18 9.16 -12.23 11.83
CA VAL A 18 9.94 -13.30 12.44
C VAL A 18 11.17 -13.60 11.61
N TRP A 19 12.28 -13.90 12.28
CA TRP A 19 13.47 -14.38 11.60
C TRP A 19 13.30 -15.86 11.28
N CYS A 20 13.54 -16.24 10.04
CA CYS A 20 13.41 -17.61 9.57
C CYS A 20 14.62 -18.02 8.72
N SER A 21 14.94 -19.32 8.76
CA SER A 21 15.95 -19.94 7.92
C SER A 21 15.25 -20.94 7.02
N VAL A 22 15.20 -20.66 5.72
CA VAL A 22 14.41 -21.41 4.75
C VAL A 22 15.28 -22.30 3.87
N LEU A 23 14.71 -23.44 3.48
CA LEU A 23 15.32 -24.37 2.54
C LEU A 23 14.75 -24.11 1.16
N TYR A 24 15.57 -23.66 0.21
CA TYR A 24 15.10 -23.29 -1.14
C TYR A 24 14.62 -24.51 -1.93
N GLN A 25 13.43 -25.04 -1.60
CA GLN A 25 12.75 -26.21 -2.19
C GLN A 25 11.44 -26.61 -1.46
N SER A 26 11.10 -26.04 -0.30
CA SER A 26 9.80 -26.37 0.32
C SER A 26 8.64 -25.61 -0.34
N THR A 27 7.47 -26.26 -0.45
CA THR A 27 6.26 -25.67 -1.05
C THR A 27 5.73 -24.48 -0.25
N TYR A 28 5.88 -24.51 1.07
CA TYR A 28 5.45 -23.43 1.96
C TYR A 28 6.28 -22.16 1.75
N GLU A 29 7.61 -22.29 1.69
CA GLU A 29 8.51 -21.16 1.52
C GLU A 29 8.44 -20.58 0.10
N SER A 30 8.19 -21.45 -0.90
CA SER A 30 7.86 -21.02 -2.27
C SER A 30 6.63 -20.11 -2.28
N ASN A 31 5.58 -20.46 -1.52
CA ASN A 31 4.38 -19.63 -1.43
C ASN A 31 4.63 -18.31 -0.71
N LEU A 32 5.40 -18.31 0.39
CA LEU A 32 5.74 -17.07 1.10
C LEU A 32 6.56 -16.12 0.21
N HIS A 33 7.50 -16.65 -0.57
CA HIS A 33 8.26 -15.87 -1.53
C HIS A 33 7.37 -15.30 -2.64
N ILE A 34 6.50 -16.13 -3.24
CA ILE A 34 5.56 -15.70 -4.30
C ILE A 34 4.59 -14.62 -3.80
N GLN A 35 4.17 -14.69 -2.54
CA GLN A 35 3.28 -13.70 -1.92
C GLN A 35 4.00 -12.43 -1.44
N GLY A 36 5.33 -12.34 -1.57
CA GLY A 36 6.10 -11.17 -1.12
C GLY A 36 6.11 -11.01 0.40
N ASN A 37 6.18 -12.12 1.14
CA ASN A 37 6.25 -12.10 2.61
C ASN A 37 7.65 -12.38 3.16
N LEU A 38 8.64 -12.66 2.32
CA LEU A 38 10.03 -12.88 2.73
C LEU A 38 10.92 -11.71 2.31
N PHE A 39 11.69 -11.19 3.26
CA PHE A 39 12.57 -10.02 3.08
C PHE A 39 13.99 -10.33 3.52
N LEU A 40 14.97 -9.69 2.88
CA LEU A 40 16.39 -9.87 3.24
C LEU A 40 16.75 -9.08 4.49
N THR A 41 16.11 -7.94 4.67
CA THR A 41 16.33 -7.05 5.81
C THR A 41 15.07 -6.88 6.65
N LYS A 42 15.25 -6.58 7.94
CA LYS A 42 14.13 -6.34 8.84
C LYS A 42 13.39 -5.05 8.44
N GLU A 43 14.14 -4.06 7.98
CA GLU A 43 13.65 -2.75 7.57
C GLU A 43 12.71 -2.84 6.36
N GLU A 44 12.99 -3.73 5.40
CA GLU A 44 12.08 -4.00 4.28
C GLU A 44 10.76 -4.64 4.76
N ALA A 45 10.85 -5.61 5.67
CA ALA A 45 9.67 -6.26 6.25
C ALA A 45 8.81 -5.28 7.05
N GLU A 46 9.43 -4.42 7.88
CA GLU A 46 8.75 -3.38 8.65
C GLU A 46 8.08 -2.36 7.73
N ARG A 47 8.75 -1.96 6.63
CA ARG A 47 8.18 -1.05 5.64
C ARG A 47 6.96 -1.65 4.95
N GLU A 48 7.01 -2.90 4.53
CA GLU A 48 5.88 -3.55 3.86
C GLU A 48 4.69 -3.75 4.83
N ARG A 49 4.98 -4.09 6.10
CA ARG A 49 3.96 -4.11 7.15
C ARG A 49 3.28 -2.75 7.28
N ASP A 50 4.05 -1.67 7.32
CA ASP A 50 3.53 -0.31 7.47
C ASP A 50 2.73 0.12 6.22
N ARG A 51 3.17 -0.24 5.00
CA ARG A 51 2.40 -0.04 3.75
C ARG A 51 1.03 -0.71 3.80
N ARG A 52 1.00 -1.99 4.15
CA ARG A 52 -0.26 -2.76 4.30
C ARG A 52 -1.17 -2.18 5.40
N SER A 53 -0.57 -1.71 6.49
CA SER A 53 -1.30 -1.07 7.59
C SER A 53 -1.91 0.27 7.14
N LEU A 54 -1.15 1.08 6.42
CA LEU A 54 -1.60 2.37 5.90
C LEU A 54 -2.76 2.20 4.91
N LEU A 55 -2.69 1.24 4.00
CA LEU A 55 -3.80 0.95 3.06
C LEU A 55 -5.10 0.63 3.82
N ASN A 56 -5.01 -0.22 4.85
CA ASN A 56 -6.16 -0.52 5.70
C ASN A 56 -6.69 0.70 6.46
N CYS A 57 -5.82 1.62 6.90
CA CYS A 57 -6.23 2.85 7.58
C CYS A 57 -6.96 3.79 6.62
N ILE A 58 -6.42 4.02 5.42
CA ILE A 58 -7.04 4.85 4.39
C ILE A 58 -8.38 4.25 3.95
N ASP A 59 -8.48 2.94 3.81
CA ASP A 59 -9.75 2.27 3.46
C ASP A 59 -10.83 2.46 4.53
N ARG A 60 -10.47 2.36 5.82
CA ARG A 60 -11.39 2.66 6.93
C ARG A 60 -11.79 4.13 6.95
N PHE A 61 -10.84 5.04 6.72
CA PHE A 61 -11.10 6.47 6.63
C PHE A 61 -12.10 6.76 5.51
N ARG A 62 -11.87 6.21 4.31
CA ARG A 62 -12.80 6.30 3.19
C ARG A 62 -14.17 5.77 3.58
N TYR A 63 -14.28 4.57 4.12
CA TYR A 63 -15.57 4.02 4.53
C TYR A 63 -16.31 4.93 5.52
N LYS A 64 -15.61 5.55 6.48
CA LYS A 64 -16.18 6.52 7.42
C LYS A 64 -16.71 7.78 6.71
N CYS A 65 -16.01 8.30 5.70
CA CYS A 65 -16.40 9.51 4.98
C CYS A 65 -17.54 9.29 3.96
N GLN A 66 -17.50 8.18 3.22
CA GLN A 66 -18.38 7.96 2.05
C GLN A 66 -19.23 6.70 2.10
N GLY A 67 -19.16 5.91 3.17
CA GLY A 67 -19.90 4.65 3.33
C GLY A 67 -19.59 3.65 2.22
N ASP A 68 -20.64 3.02 1.69
CA ASP A 68 -20.56 2.04 0.60
C ASP A 68 -20.40 2.66 -0.80
N TRP A 69 -20.16 3.97 -0.89
CA TRP A 69 -19.97 4.61 -2.18
C TRP A 69 -18.80 3.97 -2.94
N LYS A 70 -19.04 3.66 -4.21
CA LYS A 70 -18.04 3.19 -5.16
C LYS A 70 -18.06 4.07 -6.41
N PRO A 71 -16.90 4.30 -7.04
CA PRO A 71 -16.85 5.04 -8.29
C PRO A 71 -17.63 4.29 -9.38
N ASP A 72 -18.56 4.99 -10.04
CA ASP A 72 -19.23 4.56 -11.25
C ASP A 72 -18.47 5.10 -12.46
N TRP A 73 -17.70 4.21 -13.08
CA TRP A 73 -16.87 4.53 -14.25
C TRP A 73 -17.68 4.66 -15.54
N THR A 74 -18.94 4.22 -15.55
CA THR A 74 -19.85 4.41 -16.70
C THR A 74 -20.46 5.81 -16.71
N ARG A 75 -20.44 6.51 -15.56
CA ARG A 75 -20.98 7.86 -15.40
C ARG A 75 -19.87 8.91 -15.39
N TRP A 76 -19.63 9.53 -16.54
CA TRP A 76 -18.61 10.58 -16.70
C TRP A 76 -18.90 11.85 -15.90
N SER A 77 -20.17 12.14 -15.61
CA SER A 77 -20.56 13.29 -14.79
C SER A 77 -20.29 13.09 -13.30
N GLN A 78 -19.91 11.88 -12.87
CA GLN A 78 -19.64 11.61 -11.47
C GLN A 78 -18.17 11.89 -11.18
N PHE A 79 -17.92 13.00 -10.47
CA PHE A 79 -16.59 13.28 -9.94
C PHE A 79 -16.13 12.19 -8.97
N LYS A 80 -14.83 11.92 -9.03
CA LYS A 80 -14.10 10.96 -8.22
C LYS A 80 -12.75 11.62 -7.96
N TYR A 81 -12.29 11.62 -6.73
CA TYR A 81 -11.02 12.25 -6.37
C TYR A 81 -10.03 11.18 -5.92
N CYS A 82 -8.75 11.41 -6.17
CA CYS A 82 -7.70 10.51 -5.70
C CYS A 82 -6.50 11.30 -5.21
N ILE A 83 -5.66 10.63 -4.42
CA ILE A 83 -4.39 11.18 -3.93
C ILE A 83 -3.37 11.02 -5.06
N TYR A 84 -2.82 12.14 -5.51
CA TYR A 84 -1.82 12.20 -6.57
C TYR A 84 -0.54 12.85 -6.08
N TRP A 85 0.62 12.34 -6.52
CA TRP A 85 1.92 12.92 -6.27
C TRP A 85 2.43 13.60 -7.55
N ASN A 86 2.67 14.91 -7.50
CA ASN A 86 3.15 15.67 -8.67
C ASN A 86 4.68 15.76 -8.79
N GLY A 87 5.43 15.10 -7.90
CA GLY A 87 6.89 15.25 -7.79
C GLY A 87 7.34 16.12 -6.60
N GLU A 88 6.45 16.90 -6.00
CA GLU A 88 6.75 17.83 -4.91
C GLU A 88 5.78 17.75 -3.74
N VAL A 89 4.48 17.63 -4.02
CA VAL A 89 3.40 17.61 -3.04
C VAL A 89 2.33 16.58 -3.38
N LEU A 90 1.61 16.13 -2.34
CA LEU A 90 0.40 15.33 -2.50
C LEU A 90 -0.79 16.26 -2.77
N LEU A 91 -1.60 15.91 -3.76
CA LEU A 91 -2.74 16.68 -4.23
C LEU A 91 -3.99 15.80 -4.28
N ALA A 92 -5.14 16.39 -3.98
CA ALA A 92 -6.43 15.80 -4.31
C ALA A 92 -6.78 16.23 -5.74
N VAL A 93 -6.87 15.28 -6.66
CA VAL A 93 -7.16 15.58 -8.08
C VAL A 93 -8.40 14.85 -8.55
N PRO A 94 -9.21 15.44 -9.45
CA PRO A 94 -10.28 14.71 -10.11
C PRO A 94 -9.68 13.62 -11.00
N CYS A 95 -10.19 12.40 -10.83
CA CYS A 95 -9.85 11.26 -11.65
C CYS A 95 -10.67 11.30 -12.95
N GLU A 96 -10.20 12.06 -13.94
CA GLU A 96 -10.73 12.02 -15.30
C GLU A 96 -10.27 10.72 -16.00
N LEU A 97 -10.99 10.27 -17.03
CA LEU A 97 -10.94 8.95 -17.71
C LEU A 97 -9.55 8.31 -17.98
N ASN A 98 -8.46 9.08 -17.86
CA ASN A 98 -7.09 8.65 -18.09
C ASN A 98 -6.26 8.48 -16.80
N PHE A 99 -6.82 8.75 -15.62
CA PHE A 99 -6.16 8.54 -14.34
C PHE A 99 -6.39 7.11 -13.84
N GLU A 100 -5.43 6.29 -14.24
CA GLU A 100 -4.81 5.13 -13.62
C GLU A 100 -5.36 4.62 -12.28
N PHE A 101 -5.24 3.29 -12.12
CA PHE A 101 -5.43 2.55 -10.88
C PHE A 101 -4.73 3.25 -9.71
N ASN A 102 -5.51 3.87 -8.80
CA ASN A 102 -4.96 4.55 -7.64
C ASN A 102 -4.88 3.57 -6.44
N ILE A 103 -3.68 3.40 -5.90
CA ILE A 103 -3.42 2.46 -4.81
C ILE A 103 -4.19 2.78 -3.52
N PHE A 104 -4.51 4.06 -3.29
CA PHE A 104 -5.26 4.53 -2.12
C PHE A 104 -6.78 4.60 -2.39
N GLY A 105 -7.21 4.19 -3.59
CA GLY A 105 -8.59 4.21 -4.01
C GLY A 105 -9.11 5.61 -4.34
N TYR A 106 -10.44 5.72 -4.33
CA TYR A 106 -11.15 6.92 -4.78
C TYR A 106 -12.06 7.48 -3.68
N PHE A 107 -12.16 8.80 -3.67
CA PHE A 107 -12.97 9.61 -2.77
C PHE A 107 -14.14 10.23 -3.55
N LYS A 108 -15.31 10.24 -2.93
CA LYS A 108 -16.53 10.85 -3.46
C LYS A 108 -16.45 12.37 -3.47
N ASN A 109 -15.89 12.94 -2.41
CA ASN A 109 -15.77 14.39 -2.21
C ASN A 109 -14.29 14.79 -2.19
N HIS A 110 -14.01 15.98 -2.71
CA HIS A 110 -12.66 16.53 -2.76
C HIS A 110 -12.10 16.79 -1.36
N GLU A 111 -12.94 17.28 -0.45
CA GLU A 111 -12.60 17.64 0.92
C GLU A 111 -12.17 16.42 1.73
N ASP A 112 -12.82 15.27 1.53
CA ASP A 112 -12.43 14.01 2.18
C ASP A 112 -11.06 13.53 1.68
N CYS A 113 -10.77 13.72 0.39
CA CYS A 113 -9.46 13.40 -0.18
C CYS A 113 -8.36 14.30 0.40
N LEU A 114 -8.63 15.60 0.56
CA LEU A 114 -7.71 16.54 1.21
C LEU A 114 -7.50 16.18 2.69
N ALA A 115 -8.55 15.79 3.41
CA ALA A 115 -8.45 15.36 4.79
C ALA A 115 -7.58 14.09 4.91
N ALA A 116 -7.72 13.12 4.01
CA ALA A 116 -6.85 11.95 3.96
C ALA A 116 -5.38 12.33 3.70
N ILE A 117 -5.11 13.31 2.83
CA ILE A 117 -3.75 13.83 2.62
C ILE A 117 -3.22 14.50 3.89
N GLY A 118 -4.06 15.24 4.62
CA GLY A 118 -3.67 15.86 5.89
C GLY A 118 -3.36 14.83 6.98
N GLU A 119 -4.13 13.74 7.06
CA GLU A 119 -3.96 12.70 8.09
C GLU A 119 -2.84 11.71 7.78
N PHE A 120 -2.68 11.35 6.50
CA PHE A 120 -1.80 10.25 6.08
C PHE A 120 -0.63 10.69 5.18
N GLY A 121 -0.56 11.96 4.78
CA GLY A 121 0.35 12.42 3.73
C GLY A 121 1.83 12.24 4.02
N ASP A 122 2.26 12.45 5.27
CA ASP A 122 3.65 12.25 5.66
C ASP A 122 4.03 10.76 5.61
N GLU A 123 3.13 9.89 6.05
CA GLU A 123 3.33 8.44 6.00
C GLU A 123 3.33 7.91 4.55
N ILE A 124 2.47 8.45 3.68
CA ILE A 124 2.49 8.17 2.25
C ILE A 124 3.86 8.53 1.65
N LYS A 125 4.40 9.71 1.97
CA LYS A 125 5.71 10.15 1.45
C LYS A 125 6.85 9.23 1.92
N ARG A 126 6.90 8.97 3.23
CA ARG A 126 7.90 8.07 3.85
C ARG A 126 7.88 6.68 3.22
N LEU A 127 6.69 6.12 3.01
CA LEU A 127 6.54 4.75 2.54
C LEU A 127 6.60 4.59 1.02
N TYR A 128 6.18 5.56 0.21
CA TYR A 128 6.04 5.38 -1.25
C TYR A 128 6.94 6.29 -2.09
N ILE A 129 7.40 7.43 -1.58
CA ILE A 129 8.10 8.44 -2.39
C ILE A 129 9.60 8.48 -2.09
N GLU A 130 9.99 8.50 -0.81
CA GLU A 130 11.40 8.61 -0.41
C GLU A 130 12.26 7.44 -0.92
N GLU A 131 11.64 6.27 -1.15
CA GLU A 131 12.30 5.09 -1.70
C GLU A 131 12.60 5.19 -3.20
N LEU A 132 11.83 5.97 -3.97
CA LEU A 132 12.07 6.15 -5.41
C LEU A 132 13.33 7.00 -5.70
N LYS A 133 13.94 7.58 -4.67
CA LYS A 133 15.14 8.44 -4.76
C LYS A 133 16.44 7.70 -4.44
N LYS A 134 16.39 6.40 -4.14
CA LYS A 134 17.56 5.52 -3.99
C LYS A 134 17.90 4.87 -5.33
#